data_AF-A0A947SXS9-F1
#
_entry.id   AF-A0A947SXS9-F1
#
_cell.length_a   1.000
_cell.length_b   1.000
_cell.length_c   1.000
_cell.angle_alpha   90.00
_cell.angle_beta   90.00
_cell.angle_gamma   90.00
#
_symmetry.space_group_name_H-M   'P 1'
#
loop_
_entity.id
_entity.type
_entity.pdbx_description
1 polymer ?
#
loop_
_entity_poly.entity_id
_entity_poly.type
_entity_poly.pdbx_seq_one_letter_code
_entity_poly.pdbx_strand_id
1 'polypeptide(L)'
;MLKKVIAVLLIVLAAGAWLYLDYLNKQEQALAEQARQEMIQARAEAAARAAARDKLEAELMEAFNTCKASADQAKEAFLMENRKPVRRKPGEFTISDEIATQADAMLGKAYAECQLVHDTRYTQGY
;
A
#
# COMPACT_ATOMS: atom_id res chain seq x y z
N MET A 1 -31.66 68.14 -25.49
CA MET A 1 -30.37 67.49 -25.78
C MET A 1 -29.82 66.76 -24.56
N LEU A 2 -29.62 67.43 -23.41
CA LEU A 2 -29.00 66.86 -22.21
C LEU A 2 -29.65 65.55 -21.69
N LYS A 3 -30.99 65.48 -21.62
CA LYS A 3 -31.71 64.27 -21.17
C LYS A 3 -31.43 63.02 -22.02
N LYS A 4 -31.20 63.18 -23.33
CA LYS A 4 -30.88 62.06 -24.24
C LYS A 4 -29.45 61.56 -24.02
N VAL A 5 -28.52 62.48 -23.76
CA VAL A 5 -27.12 62.14 -23.45
C VAL A 5 -27.02 61.37 -22.13
N ILE A 6 -27.75 61.81 -21.10
CA ILE A 6 -27.81 61.11 -19.81
C ILE A 6 -28.41 59.70 -19.96
N ALA A 7 -29.48 59.55 -20.75
CA ALA A 7 -30.09 58.25 -21.00
C ALA A 7 -29.13 57.25 -21.69
N VAL A 8 -28.37 57.72 -22.70
CA VAL A 8 -27.38 56.88 -23.40
C VAL A 8 -26.24 56.48 -22.45
N LEU A 9 -25.74 57.39 -21.62
CA LEU A 9 -24.71 57.08 -20.63
C LEU A 9 -25.16 56.01 -19.63
N LEU A 10 -26.40 56.10 -19.12
CA LEU A 10 -26.95 55.10 -18.21
C LEU A 10 -27.07 53.71 -18.85
N ILE A 11 -27.44 53.65 -20.14
CA ILE A 11 -27.51 52.37 -20.88
C ILE A 11 -26.11 51.75 -21.03
N VAL A 12 -25.11 52.56 -21.37
CA VAL A 12 -23.72 52.07 -21.52
C VAL A 12 -23.16 51.58 -20.19
N LEU A 13 -23.42 52.29 -19.09
CA LEU A 13 -23.00 51.86 -17.75
C LEU A 13 -23.70 50.57 -17.31
N ALA A 14 -25.00 50.44 -17.56
CA ALA A 14 -25.75 49.23 -17.22
C ALA A 14 -25.27 48.02 -18.03
N ALA A 15 -25.03 48.18 -19.35
CA ALA A 15 -24.50 47.13 -20.18
C ALA A 15 -23.07 46.74 -19.81
N GLY A 16 -22.21 47.73 -19.49
CA GLY A 16 -20.85 47.50 -19.03
C GLY A 16 -20.80 46.77 -17.68
N ALA A 17 -21.66 47.16 -16.73
CA ALA A 17 -21.78 46.49 -15.44
C ALA A 17 -22.26 45.04 -15.59
N TRP A 18 -23.22 44.80 -16.49
CA TRP A 18 -23.70 43.44 -16.77
C TRP A 18 -22.60 42.56 -17.39
N LEU A 19 -21.89 43.08 -18.40
CA LEU A 19 -20.79 42.36 -19.04
C LEU A 19 -19.64 42.07 -18.06
N TYR A 20 -19.36 42.99 -17.15
CA TYR A 20 -18.35 42.79 -16.11
C TYR A 20 -18.75 41.68 -15.13
N LEU A 21 -20.01 41.68 -14.67
CA LEU A 21 -20.55 40.61 -13.82
C LEU A 21 -20.56 39.25 -14.54
N ASP A 22 -20.94 39.21 -15.81
CA ASP A 22 -20.91 37.97 -16.62
C ASP A 22 -19.47 37.44 -16.79
N TYR A 23 -18.50 38.33 -17.01
CA TYR A 23 -17.09 37.97 -17.08
C TYR A 23 -16.57 37.37 -15.77
N LEU A 24 -16.87 38.02 -14.63
CA LEU A 24 -16.46 37.50 -13.32
C LEU A 24 -17.08 36.14 -13.02
N ASN A 25 -18.38 35.95 -13.31
CA ASN A 25 -19.07 34.68 -13.08
C ASN A 25 -18.45 33.54 -13.92
N LYS A 26 -18.10 33.80 -15.18
CA LYS A 26 -17.37 32.82 -16.01
C LYS A 26 -15.99 32.50 -15.47
N GLN A 27 -15.29 33.49 -14.93
CA GLN A 27 -13.98 33.29 -14.32
C GLN A 27 -14.06 32.43 -13.06
N GLU A 28 -15.06 32.67 -12.20
CA GLU A 28 -15.31 31.85 -11.01
C GLU A 28 -15.69 30.41 -11.37
N GLN A 29 -16.51 30.21 -12.41
CA GLN A 29 -16.85 28.87 -12.90
C GLN A 29 -15.62 28.12 -13.41
N ALA A 30 -14.77 28.79 -14.20
CA ALA A 30 -13.53 28.20 -14.69
C ALA A 30 -12.58 27.81 -13.54
N LEU A 31 -12.44 28.66 -12.52
CA LEU A 31 -11.65 28.36 -11.33
C LEU A 31 -12.24 27.20 -10.52
N ALA A 32 -13.57 27.15 -10.37
CA ALA A 32 -14.24 26.06 -9.67
C ALA A 32 -14.09 24.72 -10.41
N GLU A 33 -14.13 24.73 -11.75
CA GLU A 33 -13.89 23.54 -12.57
C GLU A 33 -12.43 23.08 -12.47
N GLN A 34 -11.46 23.99 -12.52
CA GLN A 34 -10.04 23.67 -12.32
C GLN A 34 -9.80 23.05 -10.94
N ALA A 35 -10.31 23.67 -9.88
CA ALA A 35 -10.19 23.13 -8.52
C ALA A 35 -10.84 21.74 -8.39
N ARG A 36 -11.98 21.49 -9.07
CA ARG A 36 -12.59 20.16 -9.10
C ARG A 36 -11.70 19.14 -9.81
N GLN A 37 -11.10 19.50 -10.94
CA GLN A 37 -10.20 18.62 -11.68
C GLN A 37 -8.95 18.27 -10.86
N GLU A 38 -8.34 19.26 -10.21
CA GLU A 38 -7.20 19.05 -9.31
C GLU A 38 -7.58 18.13 -8.14
N MET A 39 -8.75 18.31 -7.54
CA MET A 39 -9.24 17.44 -6.47
C MET A 39 -9.50 16.01 -6.96
N ILE A 40 -10.02 15.83 -8.17
CA ILE A 40 -10.20 14.50 -8.77
C ILE A 40 -8.85 13.83 -9.00
N GLN A 41 -7.88 14.56 -9.55
CA GLN A 41 -6.52 14.04 -9.77
C GLN A 41 -5.84 13.69 -8.44
N ALA A 42 -5.89 14.57 -7.43
CA ALA A 42 -5.32 14.32 -6.11
C ALA A 42 -5.96 13.10 -5.44
N ARG A 43 -7.29 12.91 -5.57
CA ARG A 43 -7.98 11.71 -5.09
C ARG A 43 -7.55 10.46 -5.85
N ALA A 44 -7.40 10.53 -7.17
CA ALA A 44 -6.95 9.41 -7.98
C ALA A 44 -5.52 9.01 -7.63
N GLU A 45 -4.61 9.97 -7.45
CA GLU A 45 -3.24 9.72 -7.00
C GLU A 45 -3.20 9.13 -5.58
N ALA A 46 -4.00 9.67 -4.65
CA ALA A 46 -4.11 9.12 -3.30
C ALA A 46 -4.62 7.68 -3.31
N ALA A 47 -5.65 7.40 -4.12
CA ALA A 47 -6.18 6.04 -4.28
C ALA A 47 -5.16 5.10 -4.91
N ALA A 48 -4.39 5.57 -5.91
CA ALA A 48 -3.33 4.77 -6.53
C ALA A 48 -2.19 4.46 -5.54
N ARG A 49 -1.80 5.45 -4.71
CA ARG A 49 -0.80 5.24 -3.64
C ARG A 49 -1.30 4.28 -2.57
N ALA A 50 -2.57 4.37 -2.17
CA ALA A 50 -3.18 3.43 -1.23
C ALA A 50 -3.19 2.01 -1.81
N ALA A 51 -3.65 1.83 -3.04
CA ALA A 51 -3.67 0.53 -3.69
C ALA A 51 -2.26 -0.05 -3.90
N ALA A 52 -1.25 0.78 -4.14
CA ALA A 52 0.14 0.34 -4.20
C ALA A 52 0.67 -0.14 -2.84
N ARG A 53 0.30 0.53 -1.74
CA ARG A 53 0.64 0.11 -0.38
C ARG A 53 -0.02 -1.21 -0.02
N ASP A 54 -1.31 -1.37 -0.31
CA ASP A 54 -2.04 -2.61 -0.03
C ASP A 54 -1.42 -3.81 -0.76
N LYS A 55 -1.00 -3.61 -2.02
CA LYS A 55 -0.29 -4.64 -2.80
C LYS A 55 1.07 -4.98 -2.20
N LEU A 56 1.85 -3.96 -1.83
CA LEU A 56 3.16 -4.17 -1.20
C LEU A 56 3.01 -4.95 0.11
N GLU A 57 2.04 -4.59 0.96
CA GLU A 57 1.80 -5.31 2.21
C GLU A 57 1.40 -6.76 1.97
N ALA A 58 0.54 -7.03 0.98
CA ALA A 58 0.19 -8.39 0.60
C ALA A 58 1.41 -9.19 0.13
N GLU A 59 2.25 -8.61 -0.74
CA GLU A 59 3.48 -9.24 -1.23
C GLU A 59 4.48 -9.52 -0.10
N LEU A 60 4.63 -8.60 0.85
CA LEU A 60 5.50 -8.77 2.01
C LEU A 60 5.01 -9.87 2.94
N MET A 61 3.71 -9.91 3.21
CA MET A 61 3.09 -10.96 4.03
C MET A 61 3.19 -12.33 3.37
N GLU A 62 2.98 -12.40 2.05
CA GLU A 62 3.17 -13.64 1.29
C GLU A 62 4.63 -14.12 1.38
N ALA A 63 5.59 -13.24 1.10
CA ALA A 63 7.01 -13.57 1.17
C ALA A 63 7.44 -14.05 2.58
N PHE A 64 6.90 -13.42 3.62
CA PHE A 64 7.15 -13.83 5.01
C PHE A 64 6.57 -15.22 5.32
N ASN A 65 5.35 -15.49 4.89
CA ASN A 65 4.72 -16.80 5.06
C ASN A 65 5.44 -17.90 4.28
N THR A 66 5.88 -17.61 3.05
CA THR A 66 6.72 -18.53 2.27
C THR A 66 8.04 -18.83 2.97
N CYS A 67 8.70 -17.82 3.55
CA CYS A 67 9.93 -18.00 4.31
C CYS A 67 9.72 -18.93 5.51
N LYS A 68 8.66 -18.71 6.30
CA LYS A 68 8.29 -19.59 7.43
C LYS A 68 8.00 -21.01 6.99
N ALA A 69 7.20 -21.18 5.94
CA ALA A 69 6.87 -22.51 5.40
C ALA A 69 8.13 -23.25 4.94
N SER A 70 9.09 -22.56 4.32
CA SER A 70 10.37 -23.17 3.93
C SER A 70 11.23 -23.57 5.13
N ALA A 71 11.19 -22.79 6.21
CA ALA A 71 11.89 -23.12 7.45
C ALA A 71 11.25 -24.33 8.17
N ASP A 72 9.92 -24.42 8.18
CA ASP A 72 9.19 -25.59 8.70
C ASP A 72 9.53 -26.84 7.89
N GLN A 73 9.54 -26.74 6.56
CA GLN A 73 9.91 -27.85 5.68
C GLN A 73 11.36 -28.28 5.90
N ALA A 74 12.29 -27.34 6.09
CA ALA A 74 13.68 -27.63 6.41
C ALA A 74 13.83 -28.34 7.76
N LYS A 75 13.05 -27.93 8.77
CA LYS A 75 12.99 -28.63 10.07
C LYS A 75 12.51 -30.07 9.90
N GLU A 76 11.40 -30.29 9.19
CA GLU A 76 10.87 -31.63 8.95
C GLU A 76 11.86 -32.53 8.20
N ALA A 77 12.51 -32.00 7.16
CA ALA A 77 13.55 -32.71 6.42
C ALA A 77 14.72 -33.11 7.34
N PHE A 78 15.20 -32.18 8.17
CA PHE A 78 16.27 -32.46 9.13
C PHE A 78 15.88 -33.56 10.15
N LEU A 79 14.66 -33.52 10.67
CA LEU A 79 14.15 -34.55 11.58
C LEU A 79 14.06 -35.93 10.91
N MET A 80 13.62 -35.97 9.65
CA MET A 80 13.51 -37.19 8.85
C MET A 80 14.87 -37.81 8.51
N GLU A 81 15.90 -36.98 8.27
CA GLU A 81 17.27 -37.43 8.01
C GLU A 81 17.96 -37.97 9.27
N ASN A 82 17.63 -37.41 10.45
CA ASN A 82 18.29 -37.76 11.72
C ASN A 82 17.53 -38.78 12.57
N ARG A 83 16.42 -39.33 12.07
CA ARG A 83 15.67 -40.39 12.77
C ARG A 83 16.51 -41.67 12.85
N LYS A 84 16.55 -42.28 14.03
CA LYS A 84 17.27 -43.53 14.29
C LYS A 84 16.29 -44.69 14.47
N PRO A 85 16.57 -45.89 13.95
CA PRO A 85 15.70 -47.04 14.15
C PRO A 85 15.63 -47.44 15.64
N VAL A 86 14.45 -47.81 16.12
CA VAL A 86 14.25 -48.31 17.49
C VAL A 86 14.94 -49.67 17.64
N ARG A 87 15.77 -49.80 18.68
CA ARG A 87 16.42 -51.09 19.00
C ARG A 87 15.34 -52.13 19.36
N ARG A 88 15.35 -53.28 18.66
CA ARG A 88 14.42 -54.42 18.84
C ARG A 88 13.00 -54.25 18.29
N LYS A 89 12.73 -53.21 17.48
CA LYS A 89 11.45 -53.06 16.77
C LYS A 89 11.66 -52.67 15.31
N PRO A 90 11.58 -53.63 14.37
CA PRO A 90 11.68 -53.34 12.95
C PRO A 90 10.56 -52.40 12.50
N GLY A 91 10.90 -51.32 11.80
CA GLY A 91 9.92 -50.37 11.24
C GLY A 91 9.56 -49.17 12.13
N GLU A 92 9.94 -49.15 13.41
CA GLU A 92 9.80 -47.96 14.25
C GLU A 92 11.07 -47.10 14.23
N PHE A 93 10.91 -45.78 14.13
CA PHE A 93 12.00 -44.80 14.18
C PHE A 93 11.76 -43.83 15.34
N THR A 94 12.84 -43.40 15.99
CA THR A 94 12.82 -42.37 17.04
C THR A 94 13.65 -41.18 16.64
N ILE A 95 13.28 -40.02 17.14
CA ILE A 95 14.10 -38.81 17.12
C ILE A 95 14.57 -38.61 18.56
N SER A 96 15.86 -38.34 18.78
CA SER A 96 16.34 -38.01 20.13
C SER A 96 15.98 -36.55 20.48
N ASP A 97 15.78 -36.29 21.77
CA ASP A 97 15.48 -34.94 22.26
C ASP A 97 16.56 -33.92 21.87
N GLU A 98 17.81 -34.35 21.76
CA GLU A 98 18.94 -33.51 21.29
C GLU A 98 18.72 -33.03 19.85
N ILE A 99 18.28 -33.93 18.96
CA ILE A 99 18.00 -33.62 17.55
C ILE A 99 16.75 -32.75 17.44
N ALA A 100 15.71 -33.04 18.24
CA ALA A 100 14.51 -32.20 18.29
C ALA A 100 14.85 -30.78 18.76
N THR A 101 15.64 -30.63 19.82
CA THR A 101 16.09 -29.34 20.35
C THR A 101 16.94 -28.59 19.33
N GLN A 102 17.81 -29.28 18.61
CA GLN A 102 18.61 -28.68 17.54
C GLN A 102 17.72 -28.18 16.39
N ALA A 103 16.73 -28.96 16.00
CA ALA A 103 15.78 -28.60 14.96
C ALA A 103 14.94 -27.37 15.34
N ASP A 104 14.50 -27.29 16.61
CA ASP A 104 13.78 -26.12 17.14
C ASP A 104 14.67 -24.87 17.21
N ALA A 105 15.93 -25.03 17.61
CA ALA A 105 16.89 -23.92 17.62
C ALA A 105 17.18 -23.37 16.22
N MET A 106 17.27 -24.26 15.21
CA MET A 106 17.41 -23.87 13.81
C MET A 106 16.15 -23.16 13.30
N LEU A 107 14.96 -23.67 13.63
CA LEU A 107 13.70 -23.04 13.27
C LEU A 107 13.58 -21.63 13.86
N GLY A 108 13.92 -21.47 15.15
CA GLY A 108 13.89 -20.17 15.82
C GLY A 108 14.82 -19.13 15.15
N LYS A 109 16.01 -19.55 14.73
CA LYS A 109 16.94 -18.69 13.97
C LYS A 109 16.38 -18.33 12.60
N ALA A 110 15.88 -19.31 11.85
CA ALA A 110 15.31 -19.08 10.53
C ALA A 110 14.09 -18.15 10.58
N TYR A 111 13.22 -18.30 11.58
CA TYR A 111 12.10 -17.39 11.79
C TYR A 111 12.55 -15.96 12.12
N ALA A 112 13.60 -15.80 12.94
CA ALA A 112 14.17 -14.49 13.24
C ALA A 112 14.77 -13.82 11.98
N GLU A 113 15.41 -14.60 11.11
CA GLU A 113 15.90 -14.12 9.81
C GLU A 113 14.74 -13.73 8.89
N CYS A 114 13.69 -14.56 8.79
CA CYS A 114 12.48 -14.22 8.03
C CYS A 114 11.86 -12.90 8.52
N GLN A 115 11.79 -12.71 9.84
CA GLN A 115 11.27 -11.49 10.45
C GLN A 115 12.15 -10.28 10.12
N LEU A 116 13.47 -10.40 10.23
CA LEU A 116 14.40 -9.34 9.90
C LEU A 116 14.28 -8.91 8.43
N VAL A 117 14.16 -9.88 7.52
CA VAL A 117 13.95 -9.60 6.08
C VAL A 117 12.62 -8.89 5.85
N HIS A 118 11.55 -9.35 6.49
CA HIS A 118 10.24 -8.69 6.43
C HIS A 118 10.32 -7.23 6.91
N ASP A 119 10.89 -7.00 8.09
CA ASP A 119 10.98 -5.67 8.70
C ASP A 119 11.88 -4.72 7.89
N THR A 120 12.96 -5.26 7.32
CA THR A 120 13.86 -4.51 6.41
C THR A 120 13.13 -4.08 5.14
N ARG A 121 12.35 -4.98 4.53
CA ARG A 121 11.60 -4.63 3.32
C ARG A 121 10.41 -3.73 3.61
N TYR A 122 9.74 -3.92 4.74
CA TYR A 122 8.66 -3.04 5.20
C TYR A 122 9.17 -1.61 5.38
N THR A 123 10.33 -1.43 6.02
CA THR A 123 10.95 -0.10 6.21
C THR A 123 11.52 0.51 4.91
N GLN A 124 11.91 -0.30 3.92
CA GLN A 124 12.37 0.21 2.63
C GLN A 124 11.24 0.60 1.67
N GLY A 125 10.06 -0.01 1.82
CA GLY A 125 8.89 0.23 0.99
C GLY A 125 7.92 1.29 1.52
N TYR A 126 8.17 1.82 2.71
CA TYR A 126 7.35 2.84 3.39
C TYR A 126 8.05 4.20 3.52
#